data_AF-A0A9E4C761-F1
#
_entry.id   AF-A0A9E4C761-F1
#
_cell.length_a   1.000
_cell.length_b   1.000
_cell.length_c   1.000
_cell.angle_alpha   90.00
_cell.angle_beta   90.00
_cell.angle_gamma   90.00
#
_symmetry.space_group_name_H-M   'P 1'
#
loop_
_entity.id
_entity.type
_entity.pdbx_description
1 polymer ?
#
loop_
_entity_poly.entity_id
_entity_poly.type
_entity_poly.pdbx_seq_one_letter_code
_entity_poly.pdbx_strand_id
1 'polypeptide(L)'
;MRKFVVSIETWVTFALLLVCLAFFISAHRLPEGSFDPLGPGAAPEMVAAVLMAFCVIILVRSYLRAKAGKKIQKARPMDVLERTAEPTPKPFVYFFGLLFLYTLAFQFELGHFIVVTSIFVFLAAIALHGWHLKTAIVSAVVGVGLSVVLFWVLTKFFVIRLPGAF
;
A
#
# COMPACT_ATOMS: atom_id res chain seq x y z
N MET A 1 13.96 -18.66 33.36
CA MET A 1 14.14 -17.40 32.60
C MET A 1 13.76 -17.65 31.14
N ARG A 2 12.59 -17.19 30.66
CA ARG A 2 12.17 -17.35 29.25
C ARG A 2 12.99 -16.39 28.38
N LYS A 3 13.91 -16.90 27.55
CA LYS A 3 14.55 -16.09 26.50
C LYS A 3 13.48 -15.69 25.49
N PHE A 4 13.06 -14.43 25.50
CA PHE A 4 12.31 -13.82 24.41
C PHE A 4 13.21 -13.82 23.18
N VAL A 5 13.04 -14.81 22.29
CA VAL A 5 13.69 -14.79 21.00
C VAL A 5 12.91 -13.80 20.13
N VAL A 6 13.36 -12.56 20.10
CA VAL A 6 12.76 -11.51 19.25
C VAL A 6 13.09 -11.85 17.80
N SER A 7 12.06 -12.07 16.97
CA SER A 7 12.23 -12.33 15.53
C SER A 7 12.85 -11.10 14.84
N ILE A 8 13.69 -11.30 13.82
CA ILE A 8 14.27 -10.21 13.01
C ILE A 8 13.19 -9.30 12.42
N GLU A 9 12.01 -9.85 12.13
CA GLU A 9 10.82 -9.13 11.68
C GLU A 9 10.38 -8.05 12.67
N THR A 10 10.50 -8.32 13.98
CA THR A 10 10.13 -7.36 15.04
C THR A 10 11.13 -6.19 15.08
N TRP A 11 12.41 -6.45 14.84
CA TRP A 11 13.42 -5.40 14.71
C TRP A 11 13.23 -4.55 13.46
N VAL A 12 12.94 -5.18 12.30
CA VAL A 12 12.63 -4.46 11.06
C VAL A 12 11.37 -3.62 11.21
N THR A 13 10.30 -4.16 11.80
CA THR A 13 9.05 -3.41 12.06
C THR A 13 9.30 -2.23 13.00
N PHE A 14 10.12 -2.41 14.03
CA PHE A 14 10.48 -1.34 14.95
C PHE A 14 11.31 -0.24 14.28
N ALA A 15 12.30 -0.61 13.45
CA ALA A 15 13.07 0.35 12.66
C ALA A 15 12.17 1.12 11.69
N LEU A 16 11.23 0.44 11.02
CA LEU A 16 10.27 1.06 10.12
C LEU A 16 9.34 2.04 10.84
N LEU A 17 8.90 1.69 12.07
CA LEU A 17 8.12 2.58 12.93
C LEU A 17 8.90 3.88 13.23
N LEU A 18 10.19 3.77 13.59
CA LEU A 18 11.03 4.95 13.85
C LEU A 18 11.19 5.83 12.62
N VAL A 19 11.37 5.23 11.44
CA VAL A 19 11.43 5.97 10.17
C VAL A 19 10.10 6.70 9.92
N CYS A 20 8.96 6.02 10.08
CA CYS A 20 7.65 6.64 9.89
C CYS A 20 7.43 7.80 10.87
N LEU A 21 7.87 7.66 12.13
CA LEU A 21 7.79 8.72 13.12
C LEU A 21 8.64 9.94 12.73
N ALA A 22 9.88 9.72 12.26
CA ALA A 22 10.74 10.79 11.77
C ALA A 22 10.13 11.53 10.56
N PHE A 23 9.53 10.77 9.63
CA PHE A 23 8.80 11.34 8.50
C PHE A 23 7.57 12.13 8.95
N PHE A 24 6.81 11.63 9.90
CA PHE A 24 5.63 12.30 10.45
C PHE A 24 6.00 13.65 11.09
N ILE A 25 7.03 13.67 11.93
CA ILE A 25 7.54 14.91 12.55
C ILE A 25 8.04 15.89 11.47
N SER A 26 8.71 15.39 10.45
CA SER A 26 9.22 16.25 9.36
C SER A 26 8.09 16.82 8.51
N ALA A 27 7.05 16.02 8.23
CA ALA A 27 5.86 16.45 7.51
C ALA A 27 5.10 17.55 8.27
N HIS A 28 4.99 17.41 9.60
CA HIS A 28 4.30 18.39 10.45
C HIS A 28 5.07 19.70 10.62
N ARG A 29 6.37 19.73 10.31
CA ARG A 29 7.22 20.93 10.32
C ARG A 29 7.20 21.68 8.98
N LEU A 30 6.51 21.17 7.96
CA LEU A 30 6.39 21.88 6.70
C LEU A 30 5.51 23.13 6.91
N PRO A 31 5.97 24.30 6.46
CA PRO A 31 5.16 25.52 6.56
C PRO A 31 3.86 25.34 5.78
N GLU A 32 2.78 25.89 6.33
CA GLU A 32 1.47 25.89 5.69
C GLU A 32 1.58 26.58 4.33
N GLY A 33 1.26 25.84 3.27
CA GLY A 33 1.32 26.36 1.90
C GLY A 33 0.20 27.38 1.69
N SER A 34 0.53 28.58 1.23
CA SER A 34 -0.46 29.65 1.00
C SER A 34 -1.48 29.35 -0.12
N PHE A 35 -1.32 28.23 -0.84
CA PHE A 35 -2.08 27.88 -2.05
C PHE A 35 -2.87 26.57 -1.96
N ASP A 36 -2.74 25.81 -0.86
CA ASP A 36 -3.37 24.48 -0.72
C ASP A 36 -4.02 24.35 0.66
N PRO A 37 -5.34 24.13 0.78
CA PRO A 37 -6.07 24.17 2.05
C PRO A 37 -5.60 23.15 3.10
N LEU A 38 -4.92 22.07 2.70
CA LEU A 38 -4.37 21.07 3.63
C LEU A 38 -2.85 21.20 3.82
N GLY A 39 -2.19 22.10 3.08
CA GLY A 39 -0.75 22.23 3.08
C GLY A 39 -0.01 21.02 2.45
N PRO A 40 1.25 21.21 2.04
CA PRO A 40 2.03 20.16 1.37
C PRO A 40 2.35 18.95 2.28
N GLY A 41 2.18 19.10 3.60
CA GLY A 41 2.47 18.07 4.59
C GLY A 41 1.37 17.04 4.80
N ALA A 42 0.10 17.33 4.43
CA ALA A 42 -1.01 16.46 4.78
C ALA A 42 -0.94 15.05 4.16
N ALA A 43 -0.48 14.95 2.91
CA ALA A 43 -0.34 13.67 2.23
C ALA A 43 0.71 12.76 2.88
N PRO A 44 1.98 13.20 3.05
CA PRO A 44 2.98 12.39 3.73
C PRO A 44 2.61 12.11 5.20
N GLU A 45 1.94 13.05 5.88
CA GLU A 45 1.47 12.86 7.26
C GLU A 45 0.47 11.71 7.37
N MET A 46 -0.56 11.68 6.52
CA MET A 46 -1.56 10.59 6.54
C MET A 46 -0.95 9.23 6.19
N VAL A 47 -0.07 9.17 5.19
CA VAL A 47 0.63 7.94 4.82
C VAL A 47 1.48 7.43 5.98
N ALA A 48 2.24 8.31 6.63
CA ALA A 48 3.04 7.96 7.80
C ALA A 48 2.16 7.49 8.97
N ALA A 49 1.02 8.13 9.21
CA ALA A 49 0.08 7.75 10.26
C ALA A 49 -0.48 6.33 10.05
N VAL A 50 -0.92 6.02 8.83
CA VAL A 50 -1.45 4.68 8.48
C VAL A 50 -0.37 3.61 8.61
N LEU A 51 0.84 3.88 8.11
CA LEU A 51 1.98 2.97 8.25
C LEU A 51 2.36 2.73 9.72
N MET A 52 2.38 3.79 10.54
CA MET A 52 2.61 3.66 11.98
C MET A 52 1.53 2.79 12.64
N ALA A 53 0.26 3.00 12.31
CA ALA A 53 -0.84 2.18 12.85
C ALA A 53 -0.64 0.69 12.52
N PHE A 54 -0.29 0.35 11.28
CA PHE A 54 0.00 -1.04 10.90
C PHE A 54 1.22 -1.60 11.63
N CYS A 55 2.29 -0.83 11.78
CA CYS A 55 3.47 -1.25 12.54
C CYS A 55 3.12 -1.54 14.01
N VAL A 56 2.31 -0.69 14.64
CA VAL A 56 1.82 -0.90 16.01
C VAL A 56 0.99 -2.18 16.10
N ILE A 57 0.05 -2.40 15.17
CA ILE A 57 -0.76 -3.62 15.12
C ILE A 57 0.12 -4.87 15.02
N ILE A 58 1.14 -4.85 14.15
CA ILE A 58 2.07 -5.97 13.99
C ILE A 58 2.88 -6.20 15.26
N LEU A 59 3.41 -5.14 15.89
CA LEU A 59 4.16 -5.23 17.15
C LEU A 59 3.30 -5.79 18.28
N VAL A 60 2.07 -5.30 18.45
CA VAL A 60 1.13 -5.80 19.46
C VAL A 60 0.81 -7.27 19.22
N ARG A 61 0.51 -7.68 17.98
CA ARG A 61 0.27 -9.08 17.64
C ARG A 61 1.50 -9.96 17.90
N SER A 62 2.70 -9.47 17.57
CA SER A 62 3.96 -10.17 17.83
C SER A 62 4.17 -10.37 19.34
N TYR A 63 3.96 -9.32 20.14
CA TYR A 63 4.09 -9.36 21.60
C TYR A 63 3.08 -10.32 22.25
N LEU A 64 1.81 -10.26 21.86
CA LEU A 64 0.77 -11.16 22.36
C LEU A 64 1.07 -12.63 22.02
N ARG A 65 1.60 -12.90 20.82
CA ARG A 65 2.03 -14.25 20.40
C ARG A 65 3.21 -14.76 21.23
N ALA A 66 4.21 -13.90 21.47
CA ALA A 66 5.37 -14.24 22.30
C ALA A 66 4.97 -14.54 23.76
N LYS A 67 4.04 -13.74 24.33
CA LYS A 67 3.51 -13.95 25.68
C LYS A 67 2.73 -15.27 25.81
N ALA A 68 1.97 -15.64 24.78
CA ALA A 68 1.20 -16.88 24.73
C ALA A 68 2.06 -18.16 24.65
N GLY A 69 3.39 -18.05 24.58
CA GLY A 69 4.30 -19.21 24.52
C GLY A 69 4.11 -20.08 23.27
N LYS A 70 3.30 -19.63 22.31
CA LYS A 70 3.24 -20.26 21.00
C LYS A 70 4.62 -20.08 20.40
N LYS A 71 5.26 -21.20 20.02
CA LYS A 71 6.46 -21.14 19.16
C LYS A 71 6.15 -20.12 18.08
N ILE A 72 7.11 -19.24 17.81
CA ILE A 72 7.11 -18.40 16.62
C ILE A 72 7.06 -19.40 15.48
N GLN A 73 5.84 -19.83 15.09
CA GLN A 73 5.58 -20.20 13.72
C GLN A 73 6.11 -18.99 13.01
N LYS A 74 7.26 -19.16 12.30
CA LYS A 74 7.70 -18.28 11.22
C LYS A 74 6.43 -17.65 10.73
N ALA A 75 6.26 -16.35 11.01
CA ALA A 75 4.99 -15.67 10.85
C ALA A 75 4.40 -16.29 9.61
N ARG A 76 3.25 -17.01 9.68
CA ARG A 76 2.56 -17.31 8.43
C ARG A 76 2.45 -15.92 7.85
N PRO A 77 3.27 -15.58 6.83
CA PRO A 77 3.11 -14.29 6.21
C PRO A 77 1.64 -14.36 5.85
N MET A 78 0.89 -13.35 6.25
CA MET A 78 -0.46 -13.11 5.76
C MET A 78 -0.68 -13.91 4.48
N ASP A 79 -1.61 -14.89 4.47
CA ASP A 79 -2.01 -15.69 3.31
C ASP A 79 -2.52 -14.75 2.21
N VAL A 80 -1.59 -13.98 1.67
CA VAL A 80 -1.67 -12.88 0.71
C VAL A 80 -0.70 -13.19 -0.43
N LEU A 81 0.27 -14.09 -0.24
CA LEU A 81 1.07 -14.69 -1.31
C LEU A 81 1.58 -16.07 -0.86
N GLU A 82 0.72 -17.07 -0.78
CA GLU A 82 1.19 -18.47 -0.95
C GLU A 82 1.49 -18.65 -2.45
N ARG A 83 2.52 -17.94 -2.91
CA ARG A 83 3.11 -18.10 -4.24
C ARG A 83 3.89 -19.41 -4.19
N THR A 84 3.24 -20.50 -4.55
CA THR A 84 3.85 -21.72 -5.09
C THR A 84 4.41 -21.47 -6.50
N ALA A 85 4.89 -20.26 -6.79
CA ALA A 85 5.50 -19.91 -8.05
C ALA A 85 6.99 -19.82 -7.82
N GLU A 86 7.73 -20.71 -8.48
CA GLU A 86 9.17 -20.60 -8.67
C GLU A 86 9.55 -19.15 -8.99
N PRO A 87 10.72 -18.67 -8.53
CA PRO A 87 11.20 -17.30 -8.76
C PRO A 87 11.51 -17.09 -10.24
N THR A 88 10.46 -17.02 -11.05
CA THR A 88 10.51 -16.65 -12.45
C THR A 88 10.42 -15.13 -12.52
N PRO A 89 11.35 -14.44 -13.19
CA PRO A 89 11.37 -12.97 -13.24
C PRO A 89 10.20 -12.39 -14.06
N LYS A 90 9.46 -13.22 -14.79
CA LYS A 90 8.43 -12.81 -15.74
C LYS A 90 7.31 -11.95 -15.11
N PRO A 91 6.68 -12.32 -13.97
CA PRO A 91 5.59 -11.53 -13.39
C PRO A 91 6.05 -10.15 -12.94
N PHE A 92 7.31 -10.01 -12.54
CA PHE A 92 7.90 -8.75 -12.12
C PHE A 92 8.08 -7.79 -13.31
N VAL A 93 8.59 -8.30 -14.42
CA VAL A 93 8.73 -7.52 -15.67
C VAL A 93 7.36 -7.07 -16.19
N TYR A 94 6.35 -7.95 -16.15
CA TYR A 94 4.98 -7.59 -16.53
C TYR A 94 4.39 -6.50 -15.64
N PHE A 95 4.52 -6.63 -14.32
CA PHE A 95 4.03 -5.61 -13.39
C PHE A 95 4.74 -4.27 -13.61
N PHE A 96 6.06 -4.28 -13.81
CA PHE A 96 6.83 -3.07 -14.06
C PHE A 96 6.45 -2.41 -15.39
N GLY A 97 6.28 -3.18 -16.46
CA GLY A 97 5.81 -2.68 -17.76
C GLY A 97 4.39 -2.11 -17.67
N LEU A 98 3.51 -2.75 -16.90
CA LEU A 98 2.16 -2.27 -16.68
C LEU A 98 2.13 -0.97 -15.87
N LEU A 99 3.00 -0.85 -14.86
CA LEU A 99 3.18 0.38 -14.09
C LEU A 99 3.68 1.52 -14.99
N PHE A 100 4.65 1.24 -15.85
CA PHE A 100 5.15 2.22 -16.82
C PHE A 100 4.03 2.70 -17.76
N LEU A 101 3.25 1.76 -18.31
CA LEU A 101 2.12 2.10 -19.19
C LEU A 101 1.04 2.90 -18.45
N TYR A 102 0.76 2.57 -17.19
CA TYR A 102 -0.14 3.31 -16.33
C TYR A 102 0.33 4.76 -16.14
N THR A 103 1.62 4.98 -15.87
CA THR A 103 2.17 6.34 -15.73
C THR A 103 2.09 7.13 -17.04
N LEU A 104 2.35 6.48 -18.18
CA LEU A 104 2.19 7.11 -19.49
C LEU A 104 0.73 7.45 -19.80
N ALA A 105 -0.22 6.60 -19.40
CA ALA A 105 -1.63 6.88 -19.58
C ALA A 105 -2.04 8.20 -18.90
N PHE A 106 -1.53 8.47 -17.69
CA PHE A 106 -1.76 9.76 -17.03
C PHE A 106 -0.99 10.91 -17.67
N GLN A 107 0.24 10.69 -18.13
CA GLN A 107 1.04 11.72 -18.79
C GLN A 107 0.37 12.26 -20.07
N PHE A 108 -0.34 11.40 -20.81
CA PHE A 108 -1.07 11.75 -22.03
C PHE A 108 -2.58 11.97 -21.79
N GLU A 109 -3.03 12.05 -20.53
CA GLU A 109 -4.45 12.23 -20.17
C GLU A 109 -5.39 11.21 -20.85
N LEU A 110 -4.93 9.98 -21.01
CA LEU A 110 -5.66 8.88 -21.67
C LEU A 110 -6.77 8.34 -20.76
N GLY A 111 -7.86 9.10 -20.65
CA GLY A 111 -9.11 8.67 -20.03
C GLY A 111 -9.32 9.09 -18.57
N HIS A 112 -10.47 8.72 -18.03
CA HIS A 112 -10.88 9.09 -16.67
C HIS A 112 -10.11 8.27 -15.61
N PHE A 113 -9.65 8.93 -14.54
CA PHE A 113 -8.81 8.31 -13.50
C PHE A 113 -9.35 6.98 -12.96
N ILE A 114 -10.67 6.91 -12.71
CA ILE A 114 -11.34 5.71 -12.18
C ILE A 114 -11.14 4.53 -13.12
N VAL A 115 -11.37 4.72 -14.42
CA VAL A 115 -11.31 3.66 -15.43
C VAL A 115 -9.88 3.15 -15.60
N VAL A 116 -8.92 4.06 -15.77
CA VAL A 116 -7.51 3.72 -15.99
C VAL A 116 -6.94 2.99 -14.76
N THR A 117 -7.25 3.46 -13.56
CA THR A 117 -6.78 2.85 -12.30
C THR A 117 -7.43 1.51 -12.03
N SER A 118 -8.73 1.35 -12.30
CA SER A 118 -9.38 0.04 -12.16
C SER A 118 -8.81 -1.00 -13.11
N ILE A 119 -8.57 -0.65 -14.37
CA ILE A 119 -7.94 -1.54 -15.36
C ILE A 119 -6.53 -1.92 -14.90
N PHE A 120 -5.75 -0.94 -14.43
CA PHE A 120 -4.41 -1.19 -13.91
C PHE A 120 -4.42 -2.17 -12.74
N VAL A 121 -5.25 -1.93 -11.71
CA VAL A 121 -5.33 -2.80 -10.52
C VAL A 121 -5.78 -4.20 -10.90
N PHE A 122 -6.76 -4.33 -11.80
CA PHE A 122 -7.23 -5.61 -12.32
C PHE A 122 -6.11 -6.39 -13.03
N LEU A 123 -5.43 -5.75 -13.98
CA LEU A 123 -4.33 -6.36 -14.75
C LEU A 123 -3.13 -6.68 -13.85
N ALA A 124 -2.80 -5.82 -12.89
CA ALA A 124 -1.73 -6.04 -11.93
C ALA A 124 -2.04 -7.25 -11.03
N ALA A 125 -3.27 -7.37 -10.54
CA ALA A 125 -3.69 -8.50 -9.72
C ALA A 125 -3.58 -9.83 -10.50
N ILE A 126 -4.01 -9.85 -11.76
CA ILE A 126 -3.89 -11.02 -12.64
C ILE A 126 -2.42 -11.32 -12.96
N ALA A 127 -1.60 -10.32 -13.24
CA ALA A 127 -0.17 -10.52 -13.50
C ALA A 127 0.56 -11.12 -12.28
N LEU A 128 0.12 -10.79 -11.07
CA LEU A 128 0.74 -11.27 -9.84
C LEU A 128 0.22 -12.65 -9.40
N HIS A 129 -1.08 -12.91 -9.53
CA HIS A 129 -1.77 -14.11 -9.02
C HIS A 129 -2.12 -15.16 -10.09
N GLY A 130 -1.95 -14.82 -11.37
CA GLY A 130 -2.39 -15.66 -12.48
C GLY A 130 -3.87 -15.52 -12.80
N TRP A 131 -4.30 -16.18 -13.88
CA TRP A 131 -5.67 -16.11 -14.38
C TRP A 131 -6.57 -17.13 -13.69
N HIS A 132 -7.37 -16.68 -12.73
CA HIS A 132 -8.46 -17.46 -12.13
C HIS A 132 -9.74 -16.61 -12.04
N LEU A 133 -10.89 -17.21 -12.34
CA LEU A 133 -12.18 -16.49 -12.39
C LEU A 133 -12.52 -15.79 -11.06
N LYS A 134 -12.26 -16.46 -9.92
CA LYS A 134 -12.45 -15.87 -8.59
C LYS A 134 -11.55 -14.66 -8.38
N THR A 135 -10.27 -14.78 -8.74
CA THR A 135 -9.29 -13.69 -8.64
C THR A 135 -9.67 -12.51 -9.52
N ALA A 136 -10.14 -12.75 -10.75
CA ALA A 136 -10.58 -11.72 -11.67
C ALA A 136 -11.80 -10.95 -11.14
N ILE A 137 -12.80 -11.64 -10.58
CA ILE A 137 -13.97 -10.97 -10.00
C ILE A 137 -13.56 -10.14 -8.78
N VAL A 138 -12.77 -10.72 -7.87
CA VAL A 138 -12.30 -10.01 -6.68
C VAL A 138 -11.43 -8.81 -7.07
N SER A 139 -10.51 -8.97 -8.01
CA SER A 139 -9.65 -7.87 -8.45
C SER A 139 -10.40 -6.78 -9.20
N ALA A 140 -11.46 -7.11 -9.93
CA ALA A 140 -12.32 -6.12 -10.57
C ALA A 140 -13.09 -5.29 -9.52
N VAL A 141 -13.71 -5.95 -8.54
CA VAL A 141 -14.44 -5.27 -7.46
C VAL A 141 -13.49 -4.40 -6.64
N VAL A 142 -12.34 -4.94 -6.24
CA VAL A 142 -11.31 -4.19 -5.50
C VAL A 142 -10.75 -3.04 -6.36
N GLY A 143 -10.49 -3.26 -7.64
CA GLY A 143 -9.96 -2.25 -8.54
C GLY A 143 -10.92 -1.08 -8.77
N VAL A 144 -12.23 -1.34 -8.86
CA VAL A 144 -13.26 -0.30 -8.94
C VAL A 144 -13.45 0.40 -7.60
N GLY A 145 -13.59 -0.35 -6.50
CA GLY A 145 -13.76 0.24 -5.18
C GLY A 145 -12.59 1.12 -4.78
N LEU A 146 -11.35 0.63 -4.98
CA LEU A 146 -10.14 1.36 -4.66
C LEU A 146 -9.98 2.62 -5.52
N SER A 147 -10.26 2.55 -6.82
CA SER A 147 -10.13 3.71 -7.71
C SER A 147 -11.16 4.81 -7.39
N VAL A 148 -12.40 4.44 -7.04
CA VAL A 148 -13.44 5.40 -6.60
C VAL A 148 -13.04 6.06 -5.29
N VAL A 149 -12.59 5.28 -4.30
CA VAL A 149 -12.14 5.83 -3.00
C VAL A 149 -10.95 6.76 -3.20
N LEU A 150 -9.95 6.35 -3.98
CA LEU A 150 -8.79 7.20 -4.28
C LEU A 150 -9.21 8.47 -5.02
N PHE A 151 -10.08 8.37 -6.03
CA PHE A 151 -10.59 9.52 -6.74
C PHE A 151 -11.27 10.52 -5.79
N TRP A 152 -12.13 10.03 -4.91
CA TRP A 152 -12.81 10.86 -3.92
C TRP A 152 -11.83 11.53 -2.95
N VAL A 153 -10.89 10.77 -2.38
CA VAL A 153 -9.88 11.31 -1.46
C VAL A 153 -9.00 12.35 -2.16
N LEU A 154 -8.54 12.07 -3.39
CA LEU A 154 -7.66 12.98 -4.13
C LEU A 154 -8.38 14.26 -4.56
N THR A 155 -9.64 14.16 -5.01
CA THR A 155 -10.39 15.34 -5.51
C THR A 155 -11.05 16.14 -4.39
N LYS A 156 -11.61 15.48 -3.38
CA LYS A 156 -12.36 16.15 -2.30
C LYS A 156 -11.51 16.49 -1.09
N PHE A 157 -10.56 15.62 -0.74
CA PHE A 157 -9.66 15.86 0.38
C PHE A 157 -8.48 16.69 -0.09
N PHE A 158 -7.71 16.20 -1.08
CA PHE A 158 -6.49 16.85 -1.53
C PHE A 158 -6.68 17.94 -2.60
N VAL A 159 -7.89 18.15 -3.10
CA VAL A 159 -8.19 19.16 -4.14
C VAL A 159 -7.30 19.00 -5.40
N ILE A 160 -6.86 17.77 -5.69
CA ILE A 160 -6.04 17.45 -6.86
C ILE A 160 -6.95 17.30 -8.08
N ARG A 161 -6.63 18.02 -9.15
CA ARG A 161 -7.29 17.85 -10.46
C ARG A 161 -6.76 16.57 -11.11
N LEU A 162 -7.63 15.58 -11.23
CA LEU A 162 -7.35 14.33 -11.93
C LEU A 162 -7.98 14.36 -13.33
N PRO A 163 -7.38 13.70 -14.34
CA PRO A 163 -7.94 13.67 -15.68
C PRO A 163 -9.34 13.05 -15.66
N GLY A 164 -10.28 13.81 -16.23
CA GLY A 164 -11.71 13.51 -16.27
C GLY A 164 -12.53 14.01 -15.06
N ALA A 165 -11.93 14.64 -14.05
CA ALA A 165 -12.66 15.41 -13.04
C ALA A 165 -12.94 16.81 -13.61
N PHE A 166 -14.16 17.01 -14.13
CA PHE A 166 -14.69 18.33 -14.46
C PHE A 166 -15.32 18.98 -13.23
#